data_AF-A0A970DGU6-F1
#
_entry.id   AF-A0A970DGU6-F1
#
_cell.length_a   1.000
_cell.length_b   1.000
_cell.length_c   1.000
_cell.angle_alpha   90.00
_cell.angle_beta   90.00
_cell.angle_gamma   90.00
#
_symmetry.space_group_name_H-M   'P 1'
#
loop_
_entity.id
_entity.type
_entity.pdbx_description
1 polymer ?
#
loop_
_entity_poly.entity_id
_entity_poly.type
_entity_poly.pdbx_seq_one_letter_code
_entity_poly.pdbx_strand_id
1 'polypeptide(L)'
;MSLTWIITVLCIIVVTLAYVLWNYIRIRKMPEGTADMIDMAAIIRSGANAFMKTEYKTIAIVVVLISLVLSLFVEKTSGITFIVGAAMSSCACVLGMKSATYANVRTANKARESMSIGDTVKVALCGGSISGLSVQAFGMLGLAAVLLIWGGVNHQTEGSGLLTHLQGVDASVMRVSTYSLGCSLVAMFNRVAGGNYTKAADISADILGKIRNNLPEDDSRIPNVIADFIGDNVNDIAGNCSDLLESFVATMSATIMIAVIMFQKFSIDQMFNPTVIFPIVLAGAGLLSCL
;
A
#
# COMPACT_ATOMS: atom_id res chain seq x y z
N MET A 1 29.42 -1.46 3.37
CA MET A 1 28.26 -2.05 4.07
C MET A 1 28.33 -3.56 3.95
N SER A 2 28.20 -4.35 5.02
CA SER A 2 28.12 -5.80 4.86
C SER A 2 26.81 -6.13 4.13
N LEU A 3 26.86 -6.97 3.10
CA LEU A 3 25.67 -7.38 2.33
C LEU A 3 24.70 -8.23 3.16
N THR A 4 25.15 -8.67 4.35
CA THR A 4 24.46 -9.66 5.19
C THR A 4 23.12 -9.17 5.72
N TRP A 5 23.04 -7.92 6.19
CA TRP A 5 21.79 -7.40 6.78
C TRP A 5 20.68 -7.22 5.73
N ILE A 6 21.04 -6.72 4.53
CA ILE A 6 20.06 -6.50 3.47
C ILE A 6 19.55 -7.83 2.90
N ILE A 7 20.42 -8.85 2.81
CA ILE A 7 20.02 -10.21 2.47
C ILE A 7 19.03 -10.74 3.52
N THR A 8 19.32 -10.59 4.82
CA THR A 8 18.41 -11.03 5.88
C THR A 8 17.04 -10.36 5.77
N VAL A 9 16.99 -9.05 5.56
CA VAL A 9 15.74 -8.29 5.38
C VAL A 9 14.98 -8.77 4.14
N LEU A 10 15.68 -8.99 3.01
CA LEU A 10 15.06 -9.53 1.80
C LEU A 10 14.51 -10.93 1.99
N CYS A 11 15.21 -11.80 2.72
CA CYS A 11 14.71 -13.12 3.07
C CYS A 11 13.40 -13.03 3.87
N ILE A 12 13.32 -12.13 4.86
CA ILE A 12 12.09 -11.91 5.64
C ILE A 12 10.96 -11.43 4.71
N ILE A 13 11.22 -10.46 3.83
CA ILE A 13 10.22 -9.96 2.87
C ILE A 13 9.70 -11.09 1.97
N VAL A 14 10.59 -11.93 1.43
CA VAL A 14 10.20 -13.06 0.57
C VAL A 14 9.36 -14.08 1.33
N VAL A 15 9.74 -14.41 2.57
CA VAL A 15 8.94 -15.30 3.44
C VAL A 15 7.57 -14.70 3.71
N THR A 16 7.47 -13.40 4.00
CA THR A 16 6.18 -12.73 4.20
C THR A 16 5.33 -12.74 2.94
N LEU A 17 5.89 -12.46 1.77
CA LEU A 17 5.16 -12.51 0.50
C LEU A 17 4.68 -13.94 0.18
N ALA A 18 5.48 -14.96 0.50
CA ALA A 18 5.07 -16.36 0.38
C ALA A 18 3.90 -16.69 1.33
N TYR A 19 3.94 -16.20 2.58
CA TYR A 19 2.87 -16.36 3.55
C TYR A 19 1.58 -15.63 3.12
N VAL A 20 1.71 -14.42 2.59
CA VAL A 20 0.61 -13.65 1.97
C VAL A 20 -0.04 -14.44 0.85
N LEU A 21 0.77 -14.99 -0.07
CA LEU A 21 0.27 -15.80 -1.19
C LEU A 21 -0.42 -17.07 -0.68
N TRP A 22 0.15 -17.71 0.34
CA TRP A 22 -0.44 -18.89 0.96
C TRP A 22 -1.82 -18.59 1.56
N ASN A 23 -1.95 -17.51 2.34
CA ASN A 23 -3.23 -17.06 2.88
C ASN A 23 -4.22 -16.68 1.77
N TYR A 24 -3.76 -16.01 0.72
CA TYR A 24 -4.60 -15.64 -0.42
C TYR A 24 -5.18 -16.88 -1.11
N ILE A 25 -4.35 -17.90 -1.35
CA ILE A 25 -4.80 -19.19 -1.92
C ILE A 25 -5.75 -19.90 -0.95
N ARG A 26 -5.44 -19.89 0.35
CA ARG A 26 -6.27 -20.51 1.39
C ARG A 26 -7.66 -19.91 1.43
N ILE A 27 -7.79 -18.58 1.39
CA ILE A 27 -9.08 -17.89 1.34
C ILE A 27 -9.81 -18.29 0.07
N ARG A 28 -9.18 -18.21 -1.11
CA ARG A 28 -9.85 -18.54 -2.37
C ARG A 28 -10.42 -19.96 -2.42
N LYS A 29 -9.80 -20.92 -1.72
CA LYS A 29 -10.29 -22.31 -1.60
C LYS A 29 -11.49 -22.49 -0.66
N MET A 30 -11.80 -21.52 0.19
CA MET A 30 -12.99 -21.59 1.07
C MET A 30 -14.28 -21.43 0.25
N PRO A 31 -15.37 -22.09 0.66
CA PRO A 31 -16.67 -21.98 -0.02
C PRO A 31 -17.23 -20.57 0.07
N GLU A 32 -17.76 -20.07 -1.05
CA GLU A 32 -18.42 -18.76 -1.15
C GLU A 32 -19.87 -18.79 -0.64
N GLY A 33 -20.47 -19.97 -0.47
CA GLY A 33 -21.81 -20.13 0.09
C GLY A 33 -22.89 -20.38 -0.95
N THR A 34 -24.02 -19.68 -0.83
CA THR A 34 -25.20 -19.87 -1.70
C THR A 34 -25.01 -19.21 -3.07
N ALA A 35 -25.86 -19.55 -4.04
CA ALA A 35 -25.85 -18.94 -5.37
C ALA A 35 -25.96 -17.40 -5.30
N ASP A 36 -26.93 -16.90 -4.53
CA ASP A 36 -27.15 -15.46 -4.35
C ASP A 36 -25.91 -14.74 -3.77
N MET A 37 -25.20 -15.39 -2.84
CA MET A 37 -23.97 -14.84 -2.28
C MET A 37 -22.84 -14.74 -3.31
N ILE A 38 -22.71 -15.77 -4.15
CA ILE A 38 -21.72 -15.79 -5.23
C ILE A 38 -22.01 -14.66 -6.22
N ASP A 39 -23.26 -14.51 -6.64
CA ASP A 39 -23.69 -13.50 -7.60
C ASP A 39 -23.46 -12.08 -7.05
N MET A 40 -23.87 -11.81 -5.80
CA MET A 40 -23.64 -10.51 -5.16
C MET A 40 -22.16 -10.20 -5.00
N ALA A 41 -21.36 -11.18 -4.56
CA ALA A 41 -19.92 -11.01 -4.45
C ALA A 41 -19.26 -10.76 -5.82
N ALA A 42 -19.78 -11.35 -6.90
CA ALA A 42 -19.28 -11.10 -8.26
C ALA A 42 -19.58 -9.67 -8.73
N ILE A 43 -20.77 -9.13 -8.42
CA ILE A 43 -21.13 -7.74 -8.72
C ILE A 43 -20.20 -6.78 -7.99
N ILE A 44 -20.01 -6.96 -6.68
CA ILE A 44 -19.12 -6.12 -5.86
C ILE A 44 -17.68 -6.19 -6.39
N ARG A 45 -17.17 -7.39 -6.66
CA ARG A 45 -15.85 -7.60 -7.26
C ARG A 45 -15.71 -6.87 -8.60
N SER A 46 -16.70 -6.98 -9.48
CA SER A 46 -16.68 -6.32 -10.78
C SER A 46 -16.64 -4.80 -10.64
N GLY A 47 -17.50 -4.24 -9.78
CA GLY A 47 -17.57 -2.80 -9.52
C GLY A 47 -16.27 -2.26 -8.93
N ALA A 48 -15.70 -2.92 -7.92
CA ALA A 48 -14.43 -2.52 -7.32
C ALA A 48 -13.27 -2.54 -8.34
N ASN A 49 -13.21 -3.56 -9.19
CA ASN A 49 -12.20 -3.61 -10.27
C ASN A 49 -12.40 -2.51 -11.32
N ALA A 50 -13.65 -2.17 -11.66
CA ALA A 50 -13.96 -1.11 -12.60
C ALA A 50 -13.56 0.27 -12.07
N PHE A 51 -13.82 0.54 -10.78
CA PHE A 51 -13.38 1.74 -10.10
C PHE A 51 -11.85 1.86 -10.12
N MET A 52 -11.14 0.84 -9.64
CA MET A 52 -9.67 0.82 -9.60
C MET A 52 -9.04 1.01 -10.97
N LYS A 53 -9.59 0.38 -12.02
CA LYS A 53 -9.07 0.53 -13.38
C LYS A 53 -9.16 1.98 -13.86
N THR A 54 -10.24 2.67 -13.50
CA THR A 54 -10.49 4.07 -13.89
C THR A 54 -9.58 5.01 -13.11
N GLU A 55 -9.49 4.80 -11.80
CA GLU A 55 -8.60 5.56 -10.91
C GLU A 55 -7.14 5.40 -11.33
N TYR A 56 -6.67 4.16 -11.51
CA TYR A 56 -5.25 3.88 -11.77
C TYR A 56 -4.81 4.32 -13.15
N LYS A 57 -5.73 4.37 -14.12
CA LYS A 57 -5.46 5.01 -15.42
C LYS A 57 -5.14 6.49 -15.26
N THR A 58 -5.85 7.18 -14.36
CA THR A 58 -5.62 8.60 -14.06
C THR A 58 -4.32 8.78 -13.28
N ILE A 59 -4.11 7.98 -12.24
CA ILE A 59 -2.86 7.98 -11.45
C ILE A 59 -1.66 7.76 -12.36
N ALA A 60 -1.71 6.80 -13.30
CA ALA A 60 -0.60 6.51 -14.21
C ALA A 60 -0.18 7.73 -15.04
N ILE A 61 -1.14 8.51 -15.54
CA ILE A 61 -0.84 9.73 -16.32
C ILE A 61 -0.12 10.76 -15.42
N VAL A 62 -0.65 11.00 -14.22
CA VAL A 62 -0.05 11.94 -13.27
C VAL A 62 1.34 11.50 -12.83
N VAL A 63 1.51 10.20 -12.57
CA VAL A 63 2.80 9.61 -12.19
C VAL A 63 3.85 9.85 -13.27
N VAL A 64 3.51 9.60 -14.54
CA VAL A 64 4.44 9.82 -15.67
C VAL A 64 4.83 11.30 -15.76
N LEU A 65 3.88 12.23 -15.66
CA LEU A 65 4.17 13.66 -15.74
C LEU A 65 5.08 14.13 -14.60
N ILE A 66 4.78 13.74 -13.36
CA ILE A 66 5.60 14.12 -12.20
C ILE A 66 6.98 13.46 -12.28
N SER A 67 7.06 12.19 -12.70
CA SER A 67 8.34 11.49 -12.84
C SER A 67 9.29 12.18 -13.83
N LEU A 68 8.73 12.76 -14.91
CA LEU A 68 9.49 13.54 -15.88
C LEU A 68 10.05 14.79 -15.22
N VAL A 69 9.21 15.56 -14.52
CA VAL A 69 9.62 16.77 -13.81
C VAL A 69 10.73 16.46 -12.79
N LEU A 70 10.58 15.40 -11.99
CA LEU A 70 11.59 14.97 -11.02
C LEU A 70 12.93 14.62 -11.69
N SER A 71 12.90 13.87 -12.79
CA SER A 71 14.12 13.47 -13.50
C SER A 71 14.83 14.64 -14.19
N LEU A 72 14.04 15.59 -14.71
CA LEU A 72 14.57 16.76 -15.41
C LEU A 72 15.18 17.78 -14.45
N PHE A 73 14.49 18.08 -13.33
CA PHE A 73 14.83 19.21 -12.48
C PHE A 73 15.48 18.84 -11.14
N VAL A 74 15.26 17.62 -10.64
CA VAL A 74 15.69 17.22 -9.29
C VAL A 74 16.95 16.36 -9.34
N GLU A 75 16.80 15.10 -9.75
CA GLU A 75 17.93 14.17 -9.93
C GLU A 75 17.55 13.14 -10.99
N LYS A 76 18.49 12.79 -11.87
CA LYS A 76 18.23 11.99 -13.09
C LYS A 76 17.45 10.69 -12.87
N THR A 77 17.60 10.06 -11.71
CA THR A 77 16.98 8.76 -11.38
C THR A 77 15.77 8.91 -10.46
N SER A 78 15.48 10.12 -9.97
CA SER A 78 14.36 10.40 -9.07
C SER A 78 12.99 10.09 -9.66
N GLY A 79 12.80 10.25 -10.98
CA GLY A 79 11.56 9.83 -11.61
C GLY A 79 11.39 8.31 -11.60
N ILE A 80 12.49 7.55 -11.71
CA ILE A 80 12.46 6.09 -11.67
C ILE A 80 12.08 5.62 -10.27
N THR A 81 12.74 6.14 -9.23
CA THR A 81 12.44 5.79 -7.84
C THR A 81 11.01 6.19 -7.45
N PHE A 82 10.54 7.33 -7.93
CA PHE A 82 9.14 7.75 -7.81
C PHE A 82 8.15 6.77 -8.46
N ILE A 83 8.42 6.33 -9.70
CA ILE A 83 7.59 5.32 -10.38
C ILE A 83 7.61 4.00 -9.60
N VAL A 84 8.77 3.58 -9.09
CA VAL A 84 8.88 2.36 -8.27
C VAL A 84 8.02 2.48 -7.01
N GLY A 85 8.04 3.63 -6.32
CA GLY A 85 7.19 3.89 -5.16
C GLY A 85 5.70 3.81 -5.49
N ALA A 86 5.29 4.51 -6.54
CA ALA A 86 3.91 4.47 -7.02
C ALA A 86 3.47 3.04 -7.41
N ALA A 87 4.35 2.28 -8.08
CA ALA A 87 4.08 0.91 -8.49
C ALA A 87 3.94 -0.04 -7.28
N MET A 88 4.84 0.05 -6.29
CA MET A 88 4.78 -0.79 -5.08
C MET A 88 3.52 -0.50 -4.27
N SER A 89 3.18 0.78 -4.09
CA SER A 89 1.94 1.20 -3.41
C SER A 89 0.71 0.66 -4.14
N SER A 90 0.64 0.85 -5.46
CA SER A 90 -0.45 0.36 -6.31
C SER A 90 -0.59 -1.18 -6.25
N CYS A 91 0.51 -1.92 -6.25
CA CYS A 91 0.49 -3.38 -6.17
C CYS A 91 -0.08 -3.86 -4.82
N ALA A 92 0.34 -3.25 -3.72
CA ALA A 92 -0.16 -3.58 -2.38
C ALA A 92 -1.67 -3.32 -2.28
N CYS A 93 -2.16 -2.20 -2.79
CA CYS A 93 -3.58 -1.85 -2.80
C CYS A 93 -4.43 -2.81 -3.64
N VAL A 94 -3.98 -3.14 -4.85
CA VAL A 94 -4.68 -4.10 -5.71
C VAL A 94 -4.76 -5.47 -5.06
N LEU A 95 -3.67 -5.93 -4.42
CA LEU A 95 -3.66 -7.20 -3.72
C LEU A 95 -4.58 -7.18 -2.49
N GLY A 96 -4.54 -6.10 -1.70
CA GLY A 96 -5.40 -5.90 -0.53
C GLY A 96 -6.88 -5.91 -0.91
N MET A 97 -7.27 -5.15 -1.92
CA MET A 97 -8.66 -5.12 -2.41
C MET A 97 -9.11 -6.47 -2.96
N LYS A 98 -8.28 -7.13 -3.76
CA LYS A 98 -8.60 -8.48 -4.24
C LYS A 98 -8.80 -9.43 -3.08
N SER A 99 -7.93 -9.40 -2.06
CA SER A 99 -8.10 -10.22 -0.87
C SER A 99 -9.44 -9.95 -0.17
N ALA A 100 -9.77 -8.69 0.10
CA ALA A 100 -10.99 -8.30 0.80
C ALA A 100 -12.26 -8.72 0.04
N THR A 101 -12.29 -8.50 -1.27
CA THR A 101 -13.44 -8.87 -2.12
C THR A 101 -13.62 -10.38 -2.32
N TYR A 102 -12.61 -11.20 -1.99
CA TYR A 102 -12.78 -12.65 -1.85
C TYR A 102 -13.15 -13.04 -0.41
N ALA A 103 -12.55 -12.38 0.59
CA ALA A 103 -12.74 -12.73 2.00
C ALA A 103 -14.13 -12.38 2.52
N ASN A 104 -14.75 -11.28 2.06
CA ASN A 104 -16.05 -10.80 2.52
C ASN A 104 -17.16 -11.87 2.47
N VAL A 105 -17.38 -12.49 1.31
CA VAL A 105 -18.42 -13.49 1.09
C VAL A 105 -18.14 -14.78 1.88
N ARG A 106 -16.86 -15.13 2.04
CA ARG A 106 -16.41 -16.29 2.80
C ARG A 106 -16.60 -16.10 4.29
N THR A 107 -16.39 -14.88 4.79
CA THR A 107 -16.70 -14.49 6.17
C THR A 107 -18.19 -14.60 6.43
N ALA A 108 -19.03 -14.05 5.54
CA ALA A 108 -20.49 -14.18 5.65
C ALA A 108 -20.94 -15.65 5.60
N ASN A 109 -20.35 -16.46 4.71
CA ASN A 109 -20.67 -17.88 4.60
C ASN A 109 -20.30 -18.64 5.87
N LYS A 110 -19.11 -18.35 6.43
CA LYS A 110 -18.65 -18.97 7.66
C LYS A 110 -19.53 -18.61 8.85
N ALA A 111 -19.99 -17.36 8.93
CA ALA A 111 -20.95 -16.93 9.94
C ALA A 111 -22.25 -17.73 9.86
N ARG A 112 -22.81 -17.90 8.65
CA ARG A 112 -24.03 -18.67 8.40
C ARG A 112 -23.90 -20.16 8.78
N GLU A 113 -22.78 -20.79 8.41
CA GLU A 113 -22.58 -22.22 8.65
C GLU A 113 -22.19 -22.55 10.09
N SER A 114 -21.29 -21.77 10.68
CA SER A 114 -20.72 -22.09 11.99
C SER A 114 -21.46 -21.45 13.15
N MET A 115 -22.20 -20.35 12.92
CA MET A 115 -22.81 -19.51 13.96
C MET A 115 -21.82 -19.12 15.08
N SER A 116 -20.51 -19.15 14.78
CA SER A 116 -19.43 -18.91 15.72
C SER A 116 -18.69 -17.63 15.35
N ILE A 117 -18.70 -16.68 16.28
CA ILE A 117 -17.96 -15.42 16.12
C ILE A 117 -16.47 -15.71 15.97
N GLY A 118 -15.91 -16.61 16.78
CA GLY A 118 -14.48 -16.92 16.77
C GLY A 118 -14.01 -17.47 15.43
N ASP A 119 -14.78 -18.36 14.80
CA ASP A 119 -14.39 -18.93 13.51
C ASP A 119 -14.62 -17.95 12.34
N THR A 120 -15.63 -17.10 12.45
CA THR A 120 -15.90 -16.03 11.48
C THR A 120 -14.77 -15.00 11.49
N VAL A 121 -14.35 -14.56 12.68
CA VAL A 121 -13.26 -13.59 12.85
C VAL A 121 -11.94 -14.14 12.32
N LYS A 122 -11.66 -15.45 12.45
CA LYS A 122 -10.44 -16.05 11.86
C LYS A 122 -10.41 -15.92 10.33
N VAL A 123 -11.56 -16.02 9.65
CA VAL A 123 -11.64 -15.85 8.19
C VAL A 123 -11.42 -14.38 7.82
N ALA A 124 -12.07 -13.46 8.53
CA ALA A 124 -11.89 -12.02 8.33
C ALA A 124 -10.43 -11.58 8.57
N LEU A 125 -9.83 -12.05 9.66
CA LEU A 125 -8.43 -11.78 10.02
C LEU A 125 -7.46 -12.38 9.00
N CYS A 126 -7.75 -13.57 8.47
CA CYS A 126 -6.96 -14.13 7.37
C CYS A 126 -6.99 -13.20 6.15
N GLY A 127 -8.16 -12.67 5.79
CA GLY A 127 -8.31 -11.68 4.71
C GLY A 127 -7.56 -10.37 4.95
N GLY A 128 -7.67 -9.81 6.16
CA GLY A 128 -6.99 -8.58 6.56
C GLY A 128 -5.48 -8.72 6.77
N SER A 129 -4.99 -9.89 7.17
CA SER A 129 -3.55 -10.13 7.29
C SER A 129 -2.83 -10.05 5.94
N ILE A 130 -3.51 -10.43 4.84
CA ILE A 130 -2.96 -10.28 3.49
C ILE A 130 -2.72 -8.81 3.17
N SER A 131 -3.67 -7.91 3.41
CA SER A 131 -3.47 -6.47 3.13
C SER A 131 -2.38 -5.88 4.02
N GLY A 132 -2.43 -6.12 5.33
CA GLY A 132 -1.45 -5.58 6.29
C GLY A 132 -0.01 -6.03 6.02
N LEU A 133 0.21 -7.34 5.84
CA LEU A 133 1.54 -7.88 5.56
C LEU A 133 2.06 -7.47 4.17
N SER A 134 1.17 -7.35 3.18
CA SER A 134 1.54 -6.88 1.84
C SER A 134 2.03 -5.44 1.88
N VAL A 135 1.35 -4.57 2.63
CA VAL A 135 1.72 -3.15 2.76
C VAL A 135 3.17 -2.99 3.20
N GLN A 136 3.55 -3.63 4.30
CA GLN A 136 4.91 -3.54 4.81
C GLN A 136 5.91 -4.24 3.87
N ALA A 137 5.58 -5.43 3.36
CA ALA A 137 6.47 -6.19 2.49
C ALA A 137 6.78 -5.45 1.18
N PHE A 138 5.78 -4.89 0.48
CA PHE A 138 5.98 -4.11 -0.75
C PHE A 138 6.68 -2.78 -0.48
N GLY A 139 6.32 -2.09 0.61
CA GLY A 139 6.98 -0.85 1.01
C GLY A 139 8.47 -1.03 1.28
N MET A 140 8.85 -2.12 1.96
CA MET A 140 10.24 -2.48 2.20
C MET A 140 10.94 -3.02 0.95
N LEU A 141 10.26 -3.82 0.12
CA LEU A 141 10.84 -4.39 -1.10
C LEU A 141 11.28 -3.28 -2.06
N GLY A 142 10.43 -2.27 -2.28
CA GLY A 142 10.76 -1.13 -3.12
C GLY A 142 11.93 -0.32 -2.54
N LEU A 143 11.93 -0.05 -1.24
CA LEU A 143 13.03 0.66 -0.59
C LEU A 143 14.36 -0.12 -0.69
N ALA A 144 14.33 -1.43 -0.45
CA ALA A 144 15.50 -2.30 -0.59
C ALA A 144 16.01 -2.34 -2.04
N ALA A 145 15.12 -2.37 -3.03
CA ALA A 145 15.49 -2.31 -4.44
C ALA A 145 16.16 -0.98 -4.79
N VAL A 146 15.63 0.16 -4.29
CA VAL A 146 16.26 1.48 -4.46
C VAL A 146 17.65 1.51 -3.83
N LEU A 147 17.82 0.94 -2.65
CA LEU A 147 19.13 0.89 -2.00
C LEU A 147 20.12 -0.03 -2.72
N LEU A 148 19.69 -1.17 -3.26
CA LEU A 148 20.58 -2.11 -3.94
C LEU A 148 21.02 -1.63 -5.33
N ILE A 149 20.10 -1.12 -6.13
CA ILE A 149 20.39 -0.71 -7.53
C ILE A 149 21.37 0.46 -7.56
N TRP A 150 21.24 1.40 -6.61
CA TRP A 150 22.05 2.62 -6.57
C TRP A 150 23.20 2.59 -5.55
N GLY A 151 23.55 1.40 -5.04
CA GLY A 151 24.77 1.21 -4.24
C GLY A 151 24.69 1.75 -2.80
N GLY A 152 23.50 1.87 -2.24
CA GLY A 152 23.24 2.30 -0.86
C GLY A 152 23.05 3.81 -0.72
N VAL A 153 23.23 4.29 0.51
CA VAL A 153 23.18 5.73 0.82
C VAL A 153 24.60 6.23 0.96
N ASN A 154 25.00 7.19 0.13
CA ASN A 154 26.31 7.81 0.21
C ASN A 154 26.15 9.33 0.32
N HIS A 155 26.62 9.89 1.45
CA HIS A 155 26.49 11.29 1.85
C HIS A 155 27.34 12.28 1.04
N GLN A 156 28.20 11.78 0.14
CA GLN A 156 29.12 12.57 -0.68
C GLN A 156 28.64 12.69 -2.14
N THR A 157 27.45 12.16 -2.47
CA THR A 157 27.00 12.10 -3.86
C THR A 157 26.14 13.31 -4.17
N GLU A 158 26.65 14.22 -4.99
CA GLU A 158 25.85 15.35 -5.47
C GLU A 158 24.81 14.88 -6.50
N GLY A 159 23.55 15.20 -6.24
CA GLY A 159 22.46 14.99 -7.18
C GLY A 159 22.46 16.06 -8.27
N SER A 160 22.33 15.64 -9.52
CA SER A 160 22.12 16.55 -10.65
C SER A 160 20.92 16.06 -11.44
N GLY A 161 19.97 16.96 -11.70
CA GLY A 161 18.90 16.76 -12.67
C GLY A 161 19.45 16.75 -14.09
N LEU A 162 18.63 16.34 -15.06
CA LEU A 162 19.05 16.32 -16.46
C LEU A 162 19.22 17.73 -17.04
N LEU A 163 18.44 18.71 -16.57
CA LEU A 163 18.43 20.09 -17.04
C LEU A 163 19.03 21.08 -16.03
N THR A 164 19.02 20.75 -14.75
CA THR A 164 19.48 21.64 -13.68
C THR A 164 20.43 20.93 -12.71
N HIS A 165 21.48 21.63 -12.32
CA HIS A 165 22.40 21.21 -11.26
C HIS A 165 21.94 21.84 -9.94
N LEU A 166 21.29 21.06 -9.09
CA LEU A 166 20.98 21.48 -7.72
C LEU A 166 22.20 21.26 -6.85
N GLN A 167 22.89 22.35 -6.49
CA GLN A 167 24.04 22.29 -5.59
C GLN A 167 23.58 22.04 -4.15
N GLY A 168 24.29 21.16 -3.43
CA GLY A 168 24.06 20.90 -2.01
C GLY A 168 22.96 19.89 -1.67
N VAL A 169 22.43 19.16 -2.66
CA VAL A 169 21.40 18.13 -2.45
C VAL A 169 21.97 16.74 -2.72
N ASP A 170 21.91 15.85 -1.73
CA ASP A 170 22.42 14.48 -1.83
C ASP A 170 21.52 13.61 -2.74
N ALA A 171 22.12 12.96 -3.74
CA ALA A 171 21.40 12.12 -4.69
C ALA A 171 20.67 10.95 -4.02
N SER A 172 21.26 10.37 -2.97
CA SER A 172 20.71 9.21 -2.25
C SER A 172 19.46 9.62 -1.47
N VAL A 173 19.50 10.78 -0.83
CA VAL A 173 18.34 11.35 -0.12
C VAL A 173 17.21 11.59 -1.10
N MET A 174 17.49 12.23 -2.25
CA MET A 174 16.44 12.50 -3.24
C MET A 174 15.80 11.24 -3.80
N ARG A 175 16.58 10.17 -4.04
CA ARG A 175 16.05 8.87 -4.49
C ARG A 175 15.08 8.26 -3.47
N VAL A 176 15.43 8.28 -2.19
CA VAL A 176 14.58 7.72 -1.12
C VAL A 176 13.35 8.60 -0.89
N SER A 177 13.52 9.93 -0.88
CA SER A 177 12.42 10.88 -0.74
C SER A 177 11.43 10.80 -1.90
N THR A 178 11.92 10.61 -3.13
CA THR A 178 11.06 10.51 -4.32
C THR A 178 10.36 9.16 -4.42
N TYR A 179 10.99 8.07 -3.93
CA TYR A 179 10.29 6.80 -3.68
C TYR A 179 9.12 7.01 -2.70
N SER A 180 9.38 7.66 -1.57
CA SER A 180 8.32 7.99 -0.61
C SER A 180 7.21 8.85 -1.22
N LEU A 181 7.58 9.88 -2.00
CA LEU A 181 6.63 10.76 -2.68
C LEU A 181 5.75 9.99 -3.67
N GLY A 182 6.29 8.96 -4.35
CA GLY A 182 5.52 8.08 -5.22
C GLY A 182 4.45 7.30 -4.46
N CYS A 183 4.79 6.79 -3.27
CA CYS A 183 3.81 6.17 -2.38
C CYS A 183 2.74 7.17 -1.94
N SER A 184 3.11 8.40 -1.58
CA SER A 184 2.20 9.48 -1.16
C SER A 184 1.23 9.92 -2.24
N LEU A 185 1.69 10.00 -3.51
CA LEU A 185 0.79 10.35 -4.59
C LEU A 185 -0.33 9.31 -4.72
N VAL A 186 0.02 8.02 -4.73
CA VAL A 186 -0.97 6.94 -4.84
C VAL A 186 -1.92 6.93 -3.63
N ALA A 187 -1.39 7.13 -2.42
CA ALA A 187 -2.20 7.21 -1.20
C ALA A 187 -3.19 8.38 -1.24
N MET A 188 -2.75 9.55 -1.69
CA MET A 188 -3.60 10.72 -1.85
C MET A 188 -4.76 10.42 -2.81
N PHE A 189 -4.48 9.87 -3.99
CA PHE A 189 -5.55 9.55 -4.95
C PHE A 189 -6.52 8.51 -4.39
N ASN A 190 -6.02 7.38 -3.89
CA ASN A 190 -6.87 6.29 -3.37
C ASN A 190 -7.77 6.76 -2.22
N ARG A 191 -7.25 7.59 -1.30
CA ARG A 191 -8.07 8.12 -0.20
C ARG A 191 -9.07 9.18 -0.63
N VAL A 192 -8.67 10.10 -1.51
CA VAL A 192 -9.56 11.18 -1.92
C VAL A 192 -10.65 10.68 -2.86
N ALA A 193 -10.27 9.92 -3.89
CA ALA A 193 -11.24 9.41 -4.86
C ALA A 193 -12.07 8.26 -4.26
N GLY A 194 -11.42 7.28 -3.61
CA GLY A 194 -12.12 6.22 -2.90
C GLY A 194 -13.01 6.77 -1.78
N GLY A 195 -12.50 7.69 -0.97
CA GLY A 195 -13.24 8.32 0.13
C GLY A 195 -14.47 9.07 -0.32
N ASN A 196 -14.36 9.85 -1.41
CA ASN A 196 -15.51 10.53 -2.00
C ASN A 196 -16.54 9.53 -2.53
N TYR A 197 -16.09 8.46 -3.18
CA TYR A 197 -16.98 7.42 -3.71
C TYR A 197 -17.73 6.71 -2.58
N THR A 198 -17.01 6.21 -1.56
CA THR A 198 -17.62 5.45 -0.46
C THR A 198 -18.56 6.32 0.35
N LYS A 199 -18.17 7.55 0.71
CA LYS A 199 -19.02 8.40 1.54
C LYS A 199 -20.23 8.96 0.81
N ALA A 200 -20.13 9.20 -0.50
CA ALA A 200 -21.31 9.52 -1.28
C ALA A 200 -22.29 8.33 -1.33
N ALA A 201 -21.78 7.10 -1.50
CA ALA A 201 -22.59 5.90 -1.57
C ALA A 201 -23.27 5.60 -0.22
N ASP A 202 -22.49 5.46 0.85
CA ASP A 202 -22.89 5.25 2.25
C ASP A 202 -24.00 6.22 2.68
N ILE A 203 -23.73 7.53 2.64
CA ILE A 203 -24.70 8.57 3.04
C ILE A 203 -25.99 8.49 2.22
N SER A 204 -25.88 8.24 0.91
CA SER A 204 -27.05 8.17 0.04
C SER A 204 -27.91 6.92 0.30
N ALA A 205 -27.27 5.78 0.56
CA ALA A 205 -27.94 4.51 0.85
C ALA A 205 -28.65 4.59 2.21
N ASP A 206 -27.97 5.12 3.23
CA ASP A 206 -28.48 5.25 4.58
C ASP A 206 -29.65 6.22 4.68
N ILE A 207 -29.55 7.40 4.07
CA ILE A 207 -30.66 8.37 4.08
C ILE A 207 -31.89 7.77 3.38
N LEU A 208 -31.69 7.08 2.26
CA LEU A 208 -32.80 6.50 1.51
C LEU A 208 -33.42 5.30 2.23
N GLY A 209 -32.62 4.40 2.78
CA GLY A 209 -33.07 3.20 3.48
C GLY A 209 -33.63 3.53 4.86
N LYS A 210 -32.75 3.95 5.78
CA LYS A 210 -33.04 4.11 7.20
C LYS A 210 -34.02 5.26 7.46
N ILE A 211 -33.77 6.43 6.88
CA ILE A 211 -34.52 7.65 7.22
C ILE A 211 -35.81 7.78 6.41
N ARG A 212 -35.75 7.60 5.09
CA ARG A 212 -36.92 7.83 4.22
C ARG A 212 -37.92 6.68 4.18
N ASN A 213 -37.42 5.44 4.21
CA ASN A 213 -38.25 4.26 3.98
C ASN A 213 -38.34 3.34 5.21
N ASN A 214 -37.70 3.68 6.33
CA ASN A 214 -37.63 2.86 7.55
C ASN A 214 -37.23 1.40 7.26
N LEU A 215 -36.30 1.21 6.32
CA LEU A 215 -35.74 -0.10 6.02
C LEU A 215 -34.53 -0.39 6.90
N PRO A 216 -34.21 -1.67 7.15
CA PRO A 216 -32.93 -2.07 7.74
C PRO A 216 -31.74 -1.52 6.94
N GLU A 217 -30.60 -1.43 7.61
CA GLU A 217 -29.31 -1.20 6.97
C GLU A 217 -29.01 -2.30 5.95
N ASP A 218 -28.34 -1.93 4.85
CA ASP A 218 -27.95 -2.84 3.77
C ASP A 218 -29.10 -3.60 3.10
N ASP A 219 -30.32 -3.05 3.12
CA ASP A 219 -31.47 -3.71 2.52
C ASP A 219 -31.34 -3.80 0.99
N SER A 220 -31.48 -5.01 0.45
CA SER A 220 -31.40 -5.32 -0.99
C SER A 220 -32.33 -4.50 -1.90
N ARG A 221 -33.40 -3.90 -1.36
CA ARG A 221 -34.33 -3.05 -2.11
C ARG A 221 -33.74 -1.66 -2.39
N ILE A 222 -32.70 -1.26 -1.66
CA ILE A 222 -32.03 0.02 -1.85
C ILE A 222 -30.91 -0.17 -2.90
N PRO A 223 -31.00 0.47 -4.08
CA PRO A 223 -30.06 0.24 -5.16
C PRO A 223 -28.63 0.71 -4.83
N ASN A 224 -28.50 1.66 -3.91
CA ASN A 224 -27.22 2.29 -3.57
C ASN A 224 -26.34 1.42 -2.67
N VAL A 225 -26.89 0.37 -2.03
CA VAL A 225 -26.15 -0.53 -1.13
C VAL A 225 -25.00 -1.23 -1.85
N ILE A 226 -25.16 -1.58 -3.12
CA ILE A 226 -24.07 -2.18 -3.91
C ILE A 226 -22.92 -1.18 -4.09
N ALA A 227 -23.23 0.10 -4.31
CA ALA A 227 -22.22 1.13 -4.43
C ALA A 227 -21.48 1.34 -3.10
N ASP A 228 -22.19 1.22 -1.98
CA ASP A 228 -21.60 1.32 -0.64
C ASP A 228 -20.61 0.18 -0.39
N PHE A 229 -21.00 -1.07 -0.64
CA PHE A 229 -20.11 -2.23 -0.53
C PHE A 229 -18.91 -2.15 -1.48
N ILE A 230 -19.07 -1.59 -2.68
CA ILE A 230 -17.92 -1.30 -3.55
C ILE A 230 -17.02 -0.26 -2.89
N GLY A 231 -17.61 0.79 -2.33
CA GLY A 231 -16.98 1.87 -1.56
C GLY A 231 -16.07 1.36 -0.46
N ASP A 232 -16.56 0.47 0.40
CA ASP A 232 -15.80 -0.14 1.48
C ASP A 232 -14.52 -0.82 0.98
N ASN A 233 -14.60 -1.49 -0.17
CA ASN A 233 -13.44 -2.16 -0.74
C ASN A 233 -12.45 -1.19 -1.39
N VAL A 234 -12.92 -0.11 -2.02
CA VAL A 234 -12.04 0.84 -2.72
C VAL A 234 -11.39 1.87 -1.79
N ASN A 235 -12.09 2.30 -0.74
CA ASN A 235 -11.55 3.26 0.22
C ASN A 235 -10.97 2.57 1.46
N ASP A 236 -11.82 1.86 2.20
CA ASP A 236 -11.48 1.41 3.56
C ASP A 236 -10.44 0.28 3.52
N ILE A 237 -10.34 -0.43 2.39
CA ILE A 237 -9.25 -1.36 2.12
C ILE A 237 -8.14 -0.69 1.30
N ALA A 238 -8.36 -0.38 0.02
CA ALA A 238 -7.25 0.06 -0.84
C ALA A 238 -6.68 1.43 -0.43
N GLY A 239 -7.53 2.41 -0.11
CA GLY A 239 -7.10 3.71 0.43
C GLY A 239 -6.32 3.57 1.73
N ASN A 240 -6.81 2.77 2.67
CA ASN A 240 -6.11 2.51 3.94
C ASN A 240 -4.78 1.76 3.73
N CYS A 241 -4.72 0.81 2.80
CA CYS A 241 -3.48 0.11 2.46
C CYS A 241 -2.41 1.09 1.97
N SER A 242 -2.76 1.98 1.03
CA SER A 242 -1.81 2.96 0.50
C SER A 242 -1.38 3.97 1.55
N ASP A 243 -2.28 4.40 2.43
CA ASP A 243 -1.98 5.35 3.49
C ASP A 243 -0.97 4.79 4.49
N LEU A 244 -1.21 3.57 4.97
CA LEU A 244 -0.29 2.89 5.89
C LEU A 244 1.07 2.60 5.23
N LEU A 245 1.07 2.20 3.95
CA LEU A 245 2.31 2.00 3.20
C LEU A 245 3.11 3.28 3.10
N GLU A 246 2.44 4.38 2.76
CA GLU A 246 3.08 5.67 2.65
C GLU A 246 3.64 6.15 3.97
N SER A 247 2.85 6.14 5.05
CA SER A 247 3.29 6.61 6.35
C SER A 247 4.51 5.83 6.85
N PHE A 248 4.52 4.51 6.58
CA PHE A 248 5.63 3.63 6.89
C PHE A 248 6.90 3.97 6.07
N VAL A 249 6.78 4.12 4.75
CA VAL A 249 7.90 4.48 3.87
C VAL A 249 8.41 5.89 4.17
N ALA A 250 7.51 6.85 4.41
CA ALA A 250 7.84 8.24 4.71
C ALA A 250 8.64 8.35 6.01
N THR A 251 8.26 7.60 7.05
CA THR A 251 8.99 7.57 8.32
C THR A 251 10.41 7.03 8.14
N MET A 252 10.58 5.93 7.37
CA MET A 252 11.91 5.40 7.04
C MET A 252 12.73 6.40 6.21
N SER A 253 12.12 7.00 5.19
CA SER A 253 12.76 8.01 4.34
C SER A 253 13.21 9.23 5.13
N ALA A 254 12.37 9.74 6.03
CA ALA A 254 12.69 10.89 6.88
C ALA A 254 13.87 10.59 7.81
N THR A 255 13.91 9.38 8.39
CA THR A 255 15.01 8.96 9.26
C THR A 255 16.34 8.89 8.50
N ILE A 256 16.33 8.32 7.29
CA ILE A 256 17.52 8.26 6.41
C ILE A 256 17.97 9.68 6.01
N MET A 257 17.03 10.56 5.65
CA MET A 257 17.32 11.94 5.30
C MET A 257 17.98 12.70 6.47
N ILE A 258 17.42 12.59 7.68
CA ILE A 258 18.00 13.21 8.88
C ILE A 258 19.41 12.69 9.13
N ALA A 259 19.63 11.38 9.00
CA ALA A 259 20.96 10.80 9.14
C ALA A 259 21.95 11.47 8.17
N VAL A 260 21.64 11.51 6.87
CA VAL A 260 22.53 12.12 5.87
C VAL A 260 22.85 13.59 6.18
N ILE A 261 21.83 14.40 6.50
CA ILE A 261 22.03 15.83 6.79
C ILE A 261 22.87 16.04 8.05
N MET A 262 22.67 15.23 9.10
CA MET A 262 23.46 15.31 10.32
C MET A 262 24.94 14.99 10.04
N PHE A 263 25.22 13.91 9.33
CA PHE A 263 26.60 13.49 9.09
C PHE A 263 27.37 14.42 8.14
N GLN A 264 26.69 15.06 7.17
CA GLN A 264 27.28 16.14 6.36
C GLN A 264 27.74 17.34 7.20
N LYS A 265 27.07 17.64 8.33
CA LYS A 265 27.43 18.76 9.21
C LYS A 265 28.46 18.40 10.29
N PHE A 266 28.40 17.20 10.83
CA PHE A 266 29.17 16.82 12.03
C PHE A 266 30.36 15.88 11.77
N SER A 267 30.56 15.37 10.54
CA SER A 267 31.75 14.59 10.12
C SER A 267 32.11 13.36 10.99
N ILE A 268 31.12 12.67 11.56
CA ILE A 268 31.34 11.43 12.35
C ILE A 268 31.09 10.20 11.48
N ASP A 269 32.06 9.84 10.63
CA ASP A 269 31.88 8.81 9.59
C ASP A 269 31.57 7.40 10.14
N GLN A 270 32.03 7.07 11.35
CA GLN A 270 31.84 5.75 11.94
C GLN A 270 30.38 5.43 12.31
N MET A 271 29.57 6.45 12.62
CA MET A 271 28.17 6.26 13.03
C MET A 271 27.17 6.36 11.86
N PHE A 272 27.61 6.77 10.67
CA PHE A 272 26.73 6.97 9.51
C PHE A 272 26.00 5.69 9.08
N ASN A 273 26.78 4.63 8.82
CA ASN A 273 26.24 3.33 8.40
C ASN A 273 25.23 2.73 9.40
N PRO A 274 25.53 2.61 10.71
CA PRO A 274 24.56 2.05 11.64
C PRO A 274 23.28 2.90 11.76
N THR A 275 23.36 4.24 11.68
CA THR A 275 22.16 5.10 11.77
C THR A 275 21.24 4.95 10.55
N VAL A 276 21.79 4.79 9.33
CA VAL A 276 21.00 4.57 8.12
C VAL A 276 20.39 3.16 8.08
N ILE A 277 21.12 2.15 8.57
CA ILE A 277 20.68 0.75 8.57
C ILE A 277 19.61 0.50 9.63
N PHE A 278 19.70 1.16 10.78
CA PHE A 278 18.80 0.96 11.92
C PHE A 278 17.31 0.97 11.58
N PRO A 279 16.73 1.99 10.91
CA PRO A 279 15.30 2.00 10.61
C PRO A 279 14.87 0.83 9.71
N ILE A 280 15.72 0.38 8.78
CA ILE A 280 15.40 -0.71 7.85
C ILE A 280 15.44 -2.06 8.57
N VAL A 281 16.43 -2.27 9.45
CA VAL A 281 16.52 -3.49 10.26
C VAL A 281 15.40 -3.55 11.29
N LEU A 282 15.07 -2.42 11.93
CA LEU A 282 13.94 -2.32 12.85
C LEU A 282 12.62 -2.67 12.14
N ALA A 283 12.40 -2.11 10.95
CA ALA A 283 11.27 -2.46 10.10
C ALA A 283 11.24 -3.96 9.74
N GLY A 284 12.38 -4.56 9.41
CA GLY A 284 12.47 -5.99 9.10
C GLY A 284 12.20 -6.89 10.30
N ALA A 285 12.70 -6.53 11.48
CA ALA A 285 12.39 -7.23 12.73
C ALA A 285 10.90 -7.10 13.10
N GLY A 286 10.31 -5.91 12.88
CA GLY A 286 8.88 -5.69 13.02
C GLY A 286 8.04 -6.55 12.09
N LEU A 287 8.44 -6.66 10.82
CA LEU A 287 7.78 -7.51 9.83
C LEU A 287 7.82 -8.99 10.24
N LEU A 288 8.97 -9.47 10.72
CA LEU A 288 9.12 -10.83 11.24
C LEU A 288 8.25 -11.07 12.48
N SER A 289 8.11 -10.08 13.36
CA SER A 289 7.29 -10.19 14.56
C SER A 289 5.78 -10.22 14.27
N CYS A 290 5.37 -9.65 13.13
CA CYS A 290 3.98 -9.66 12.67
C CYS A 290 3.57 -10.97 11.97
N LEU A 291 4.56 -11.76 11.52
CA LEU A 291 4.37 -13.04 10.85
C LEU A 291 4.16 -14.16 11.87
#